data_AF-A0A922MXG3-F1
#
_entry.id   AF-A0A922MXG3-F1
#
_cell.length_a   1.000
_cell.length_b   1.000
_cell.length_c   1.000
_cell.angle_alpha   90.00
_cell.angle_beta   90.00
_cell.angle_gamma   90.00
#
_symmetry.space_group_name_H-M   'P 1'
#
loop_
_entity.id
_entity.type
_entity.pdbx_description
1 polymer ?
#
loop_
_entity_poly.entity_id
_entity_poly.type
_entity_poly.pdbx_seq_one_letter_code
_entity_poly.pdbx_strand_id
1 'polypeptide(L)'
;MLEVSVLRREDLAAHRGRGLDQLTQAASAPSVALPRGHQGPAAFLLLAAGLEQGDVPYAHLDVAASAGDLPDDPTAAPLLGLAAYYGLVAKR
;
A
#
# COMPACT_ATOMS: atom_id res chain seq x y z
N MET A 1 -7.65 -13.93 -3.52
CA MET A 1 -6.26 -14.19 -3.99
C MET A 1 -5.38 -13.11 -3.38
N LEU A 2 -4.25 -13.46 -2.78
CA LEU A 2 -3.28 -12.47 -2.27
C LEU A 2 -2.37 -12.06 -3.43
N GLU A 3 -2.28 -10.77 -3.71
CA GLU A 3 -1.30 -10.22 -4.66
C GLU A 3 -0.09 -9.69 -3.89
N VAL A 4 1.11 -10.05 -4.35
CA VAL A 4 2.37 -9.53 -3.80
C VAL A 4 3.06 -8.73 -4.89
N SER A 5 3.13 -7.42 -4.68
CA SER A 5 3.69 -6.46 -5.63
C SER A 5 5.02 -5.90 -5.13
N VAL A 6 5.95 -5.65 -6.05
CA VAL A 6 7.23 -4.99 -5.76
C VAL A 6 7.19 -3.59 -6.36
N LEU A 7 7.35 -2.59 -5.50
CA LEU A 7 7.47 -1.19 -5.93
C LEU A 7 8.71 -0.99 -6.80
N ARG A 8 8.53 -0.27 -7.90
CA ARG A 8 9.59 0.04 -8.86
C ARG A 8 9.95 1.50 -8.81
N ARG A 9 11.09 1.83 -9.42
CA ARG A 9 11.60 3.21 -9.45
C ARG A 9 10.62 4.17 -10.14
N GLU A 10 9.92 3.71 -11.16
CA GLU A 10 8.91 4.51 -11.86
C GLU A 10 7.66 4.79 -11.01
N ASP A 11 7.30 3.90 -10.08
CA ASP A 11 6.17 4.09 -9.18
C ASP A 11 6.50 5.22 -8.19
N LEU A 12 7.73 5.26 -7.68
CA LEU A 12 8.23 6.37 -6.86
C LEU A 12 8.34 7.67 -7.67
N ALA A 13 8.84 7.59 -8.90
CA ALA A 13 9.01 8.76 -9.76
C ALA A 13 7.68 9.46 -10.10
N ALA A 14 6.58 8.70 -10.16
CA ALA A 14 5.24 9.24 -10.40
C ALA A 14 4.77 10.22 -9.31
N HIS A 15 5.32 10.10 -8.09
CA HIS A 15 4.99 10.91 -6.91
C HIS A 15 5.98 12.04 -6.64
N ARG A 16 6.95 12.28 -7.53
CA ARG A 16 7.83 13.45 -7.41
C ARG A 16 7.03 14.75 -7.37
N GLY A 17 7.57 15.72 -6.62
CA GLY A 17 7.04 17.08 -6.56
C GLY A 17 6.87 17.73 -7.93
N ARG A 18 5.83 18.54 -8.06
CA ARG A 18 5.54 19.32 -9.27
C ARG A 18 5.48 20.79 -8.87
N GLY A 19 6.26 21.64 -9.53
CA GLY A 19 6.32 23.05 -9.19
C GLY A 19 6.89 23.29 -7.79
N LEU A 20 6.07 23.79 -6.88
CA LEU A 20 6.48 24.14 -5.51
C LEU A 20 6.28 23.00 -4.49
N ASP A 21 5.53 21.96 -4.86
CA ASP A 21 5.23 20.84 -3.98
C ASP A 21 6.42 19.87 -3.88
N GLN A 22 6.64 19.29 -2.70
CA GLN A 22 7.71 18.30 -2.50
C GLN A 22 7.34 16.93 -3.09
N LEU A 23 6.07 16.53 -2.98
CA LEU A 23 5.53 15.27 -3.48
C LEU A 23 4.16 15.49 -4.10
N THR A 24 3.84 14.69 -5.12
CA THR A 24 2.49 14.62 -5.71
C THR A 24 1.75 13.43 -5.10
N GLN A 25 0.60 13.65 -4.45
CA GLN A 25 -0.12 12.59 -3.74
C GLN A 25 -0.72 11.53 -4.68
N ALA A 26 -1.33 11.94 -5.78
CA ALA A 26 -1.90 11.05 -6.78
C ALA A 26 -2.02 11.75 -8.15
N ALA A 27 -2.17 10.98 -9.22
CA ALA A 27 -2.59 11.52 -10.50
C ALA A 27 -4.11 11.76 -10.51
N SER A 28 -4.59 12.63 -11.40
CA SER A 28 -6.02 12.99 -11.49
C SER A 28 -6.91 11.91 -12.12
N ALA A 29 -6.32 10.89 -12.75
CA ALA A 29 -7.07 9.77 -13.30
C ALA A 29 -7.36 8.71 -12.23
N PRO A 30 -8.45 7.93 -12.34
CA PRO A 30 -8.71 6.80 -11.46
C PRO A 30 -7.53 5.81 -11.44
N SER A 31 -7.28 5.16 -10.30
CA SER A 31 -6.21 4.16 -10.16
C SER A 31 -6.29 3.04 -11.20
N VAL A 32 -7.51 2.62 -11.57
CA VAL A 32 -7.75 1.60 -12.62
C VAL A 32 -7.30 2.03 -14.01
N ALA A 33 -7.18 3.35 -14.25
CA ALA A 33 -6.74 3.91 -15.52
C ALA A 33 -5.23 4.23 -15.53
N LEU A 34 -4.53 3.99 -14.42
CA LEU A 34 -3.10 4.23 -14.27
C LEU A 34 -2.32 2.91 -14.32
N PRO A 35 -1.13 2.88 -14.94
CA PRO A 35 -0.24 1.73 -14.84
C PRO A 35 0.04 1.40 -13.37
N ARG A 36 -0.30 0.18 -12.93
CA ARG A 36 -0.13 -0.28 -11.54
C ARG A 36 -0.75 0.68 -10.51
N GLY A 37 -1.91 1.28 -10.82
CA GLY A 37 -2.45 2.35 -9.97
C GLY A 37 -2.73 1.97 -8.52
N HIS A 38 -2.94 0.69 -8.18
CA HIS A 38 -3.06 0.25 -6.78
C HIS A 38 -1.73 0.31 -6.01
N GLN A 39 -0.58 0.30 -6.70
CA GLN A 39 0.75 0.39 -6.10
C GLN A 39 1.16 1.83 -5.80
N GLY A 40 0.51 2.81 -6.44
CA GLY A 40 0.79 4.24 -6.25
C GLY A 40 0.69 4.70 -4.79
N PRO A 41 -0.40 4.40 -4.06
CA PRO A 41 -0.51 4.73 -2.63
C PRO A 41 0.66 4.22 -1.78
N ALA A 42 1.12 2.99 -2.02
CA ALA A 42 2.28 2.43 -1.33
C ALA A 42 3.58 3.19 -1.65
N ALA A 43 3.79 3.56 -2.92
CA ALA A 43 4.93 4.36 -3.34
C ALA A 43 4.92 5.76 -2.72
N PHE A 44 3.76 6.42 -2.69
CA PHE A 44 3.61 7.73 -2.05
C PHE A 44 3.92 7.66 -0.55
N LEU A 45 3.38 6.68 0.17
CA LEU A 45 3.61 6.53 1.61
C LEU A 45 5.07 6.24 1.95
N LEU A 46 5.75 5.43 1.14
CA LEU A 46 7.18 5.16 1.29
C LEU A 46 8.00 6.46 1.23
N LEU A 47 7.75 7.31 0.21
CA LEU A 47 8.43 8.60 0.04
C LEU A 47 8.06 9.61 1.13
N ALA A 48 6.78 9.71 1.46
CA ALA A 48 6.29 10.65 2.47
C ALA A 48 6.86 10.34 3.87
N ALA A 49 7.16 9.06 4.13
CA ALA A 49 7.80 8.62 5.36
C ALA A 49 9.34 8.67 5.32
N GLY A 50 9.97 8.98 4.18
CA GLY A 50 11.42 8.96 4.01
C GLY A 50 12.04 7.57 4.16
N LEU A 51 11.27 6.52 3.90
CA LEU A 51 11.69 5.13 4.10
C LEU A 51 12.43 4.57 2.88
N GLU A 52 12.42 5.26 1.75
CA GLU A 52 13.16 4.89 0.55
C GLU A 52 14.68 5.05 0.71
N GLN A 53 15.15 5.85 1.66
CA GLN A 53 16.57 5.98 2.01
C GLN A 53 16.98 5.20 3.27
N GLY A 54 16.02 4.58 3.97
CA GLY A 54 16.26 3.93 5.27
C GLY A 54 16.51 2.43 5.17
N ASP A 55 17.17 1.87 6.19
CA ASP A 55 17.38 0.42 6.34
C ASP A 55 16.20 -0.29 7.06
N VAL A 56 15.07 0.40 7.23
CA VAL A 56 13.89 -0.13 7.91
C VAL A 56 13.06 -0.97 6.92
N PRO A 57 12.88 -2.27 7.16
CA PRO A 57 12.00 -3.08 6.32
C PRO A 57 10.56 -2.53 6.37
N TYR A 58 10.01 -2.23 5.20
CA TYR A 58 8.67 -1.65 5.06
C TYR A 58 7.83 -2.45 4.06
N ALA A 59 6.56 -2.65 4.40
CA ALA A 59 5.56 -3.19 3.49
C ALA A 59 4.23 -2.45 3.68
N HIS A 60 3.55 -2.16 2.58
CA HIS A 60 2.18 -1.65 2.59
C HIS A 60 1.21 -2.81 2.38
N LEU A 61 0.15 -2.86 3.19
CA LEU A 61 -0.96 -3.80 3.03
C LEU A 61 -2.18 -3.03 2.55
N ASP A 62 -2.50 -3.18 1.26
CA ASP A 62 -3.76 -2.68 0.71
C ASP A 62 -4.88 -3.67 1.06
N VAL A 63 -5.78 -3.24 1.95
CA VAL A 63 -6.89 -4.05 2.45
C VAL A 63 -8.23 -3.66 1.86
N ALA A 64 -8.26 -2.72 0.90
CA ALA A 64 -9.50 -2.14 0.40
C ALA A 64 -10.49 -3.20 -0.09
N ALA A 65 -10.01 -4.15 -0.91
CA ALA A 65 -10.84 -5.25 -1.41
C ALA A 65 -11.14 -6.32 -0.36
N SER A 66 -10.29 -6.46 0.67
CA SER A 66 -10.47 -7.48 1.70
C SER A 66 -11.33 -7.03 2.87
N ALA A 67 -11.53 -5.73 3.06
CA ALA A 67 -12.20 -5.17 4.24
C ALA A 67 -13.69 -5.60 4.37
N GLY A 68 -14.32 -5.98 3.26
CA GLY A 68 -15.75 -6.26 3.16
C GLY A 68 -16.49 -5.11 2.48
N ASP A 69 -17.79 -5.32 2.21
CA ASP A 69 -18.65 -4.35 1.54
C ASP A 69 -19.70 -3.82 2.52
N LEU A 70 -20.01 -2.53 2.43
CA LEU A 70 -21.13 -1.97 3.20
C LEU A 70 -22.46 -2.40 2.57
N PRO A 71 -23.49 -2.72 3.38
CA PRO A 71 -23.57 -2.53 4.82
C PRO A 71 -23.19 -3.76 5.67
N ASP A 72 -22.58 -4.78 5.08
CA ASP A 72 -22.26 -6.02 5.79
C ASP A 72 -21.16 -5.82 6.85
N ASP A 73 -21.07 -6.76 7.79
CA ASP A 73 -20.01 -6.76 8.79
C ASP A 73 -18.63 -6.90 8.12
N PRO A 74 -17.61 -6.17 8.61
CA PRO A 74 -16.26 -6.22 8.04
C PRO A 74 -15.63 -7.60 8.25
N THR A 75 -14.78 -8.01 7.31
CA THR A 75 -14.14 -9.34 7.36
C THR A 75 -13.01 -9.45 8.38
N ALA A 76 -12.50 -8.29 8.86
CA ALA A 76 -11.29 -8.15 9.66
C ALA A 76 -9.99 -8.69 9.01
N ALA A 77 -9.99 -8.97 7.71
CA ALA A 77 -8.74 -9.35 7.02
C ALA A 77 -7.73 -8.20 7.01
N PRO A 78 -6.42 -8.43 7.29
CA PRO A 78 -5.74 -9.72 7.50
C PRO A 78 -5.39 -10.01 8.98
N LEU A 79 -6.27 -9.70 9.95
CA LEU A 79 -6.00 -9.81 11.39
C LEU A 79 -5.40 -11.17 11.82
N LEU A 80 -6.03 -12.29 11.44
CA LEU A 80 -5.54 -13.62 11.80
C LEU A 80 -4.20 -13.97 11.13
N GLY A 81 -3.96 -13.45 9.92
CA GLY A 81 -2.69 -13.62 9.22
C GLY A 81 -1.55 -12.91 9.95
N LEU A 82 -1.77 -11.67 10.38
CA LEU A 82 -0.81 -10.90 11.17
C LEU A 82 -0.60 -11.50 12.56
N ALA A 83 -1.68 -11.92 13.23
CA ALA A 83 -1.58 -12.59 14.53
C ALA A 83 -0.72 -13.86 14.45
N ALA A 84 -0.90 -14.67 13.40
CA ALA A 84 -0.09 -15.88 13.19
C ALA A 84 1.37 -15.54 12.86
N TYR A 85 1.62 -14.48 12.07
CA TYR A 85 2.96 -14.00 11.74
C TYR A 85 3.73 -13.57 13.00
N TYR A 86 3.08 -12.85 13.91
CA TYR A 86 3.67 -12.42 15.19
C TYR A 86 3.59 -13.46 16.32
N GLY A 87 3.08 -14.67 16.06
CA GLY A 87 3.00 -15.74 17.06
C GLY A 87 1.97 -15.48 18.18
N LEU A 88 0.98 -14.62 17.93
CA LEU A 88 -0.09 -14.28 18.87
C LEU A 88 -1.22 -15.33 18.89
N VAL A 89 -1.23 -16.24 17.91
CA VAL A 89 -2.15 -17.38 17.85
C VAL A 89 -1.38 -18.66 17.52
N ALA A 90 -1.88 -19.80 18.01
CA ALA A 90 -1.30 -21.09 17.70
C ALA A 90 -1.37 -21.36 16.18
N LYS A 91 -0.23 -21.72 15.58
CA LYS A 91 -0.22 -22.26 14.21
C LYS A 91 -0.92 -23.62 14.26
N ARG A 92 -1.98 -23.78 13.48
CA ARG A 92 -2.63 -25.07 13.26
C ARG A 92 -1.73 -26.00 12.46
#